data_AF-A0A173KY29-F1
#
_entry.id   AF-A0A173KY29-F1
#
_cell.length_a   1.000
_cell.length_b   1.000
_cell.length_c   1.000
_cell.angle_alpha   90.00
_cell.angle_beta   90.00
_cell.angle_gamma   90.00
#
_symmetry.space_group_name_H-M   'P 1'
#
loop_
_entity.id
_entity.type
_entity.pdbx_description
1 polymer ?
#
loop_
_entity_poly.entity_id
_entity_poly.type
_entity_poly.pdbx_seq_one_letter_code
_entity_poly.pdbx_strand_id
1 'polypeptide(L)'
;MTWAAQWLEAKAAEAAATAKRRWIEDQMAKDMDLANAKEGSSTHKVDGFAIKITTRLNRKIDGDRLQELAAENGLSDHLSALFRWKPEINMSAWKNAADNITRPLSAAITTEPGRPSFAITPIEEE
;
A
#
# COMPACT_ATOMS: atom_id res chain seq x y z
N MET A 1 -24.78 25.19 -5.57
CA MET A 1 -23.44 24.62 -5.81
C MET A 1 -23.57 23.40 -6.70
N THR A 2 -22.65 23.19 -7.65
CA THR A 2 -22.62 21.98 -8.50
C THR A 2 -22.02 20.79 -7.72
N TRP A 3 -22.28 19.56 -8.17
CA TRP A 3 -21.65 18.37 -7.59
C TRP A 3 -20.12 18.44 -7.67
N ALA A 4 -19.58 19.07 -8.73
CA ALA A 4 -18.15 19.27 -8.91
C ALA A 4 -17.56 20.23 -7.85
N ALA A 5 -18.23 21.34 -7.58
CA ALA A 5 -17.82 22.28 -6.54
C ALA A 5 -17.91 21.66 -5.13
N GLN A 6 -19.01 20.96 -4.83
CA GLN A 6 -19.18 20.24 -3.57
C GLN A 6 -18.12 19.16 -3.36
N TRP A 7 -17.74 18.46 -4.43
CA TRP A 7 -16.68 17.46 -4.38
C TRP A 7 -15.31 18.09 -4.08
N LEU A 8 -14.98 19.23 -4.71
CA LEU A 8 -13.73 19.95 -4.46
C LEU A 8 -13.64 20.44 -3.01
N GLU A 9 -14.73 21.01 -2.49
CA GLU A 9 -14.84 21.42 -1.09
C GLU A 9 -14.65 20.23 -0.14
N ALA A 10 -15.36 19.13 -0.38
CA ALA A 10 -15.23 17.90 0.41
C ALA A 10 -13.81 17.34 0.37
N LYS A 11 -13.15 17.36 -0.80
CA LYS A 11 -11.77 16.88 -0.97
C LYS A 11 -10.77 17.76 -0.20
N ALA A 12 -10.95 19.07 -0.22
CA ALA A 12 -10.12 20.00 0.56
C ALA A 12 -10.31 19.78 2.07
N ALA A 13 -11.55 19.61 2.53
CA ALA A 13 -11.86 19.32 3.93
C ALA A 13 -11.25 17.97 4.38
N GLU A 14 -11.37 16.92 3.56
CA GLU A 14 -10.75 15.61 3.80
C GLU A 14 -9.23 15.72 3.94
N ALA A 15 -8.58 16.49 3.04
CA ALA A 15 -7.15 16.71 3.07
C ALA A 15 -6.71 17.44 4.34
N ALA A 16 -7.41 18.51 4.73
CA ALA A 16 -7.13 19.28 5.94
C ALA A 16 -7.30 18.43 7.21
N ALA A 17 -8.39 17.65 7.32
CA ALA A 17 -8.63 16.76 8.44
C ALA A 17 -7.56 15.66 8.54
N THR A 18 -7.17 15.08 7.41
CA THR A 18 -6.13 14.05 7.35
C THR A 18 -4.77 14.60 7.75
N ALA A 19 -4.40 15.79 7.27
CA ALA A 19 -3.15 16.45 7.63
C ALA A 19 -3.09 16.76 9.13
N LYS A 20 -4.17 17.28 9.70
CA LYS A 20 -4.27 17.54 11.14
C LYS A 20 -4.13 16.27 11.97
N ARG A 21 -4.83 15.19 11.60
CA ARG A 21 -4.72 13.89 12.30
C ARG A 21 -3.28 13.36 12.27
N ARG A 22 -2.65 13.34 11.09
CA ARG A 22 -1.27 12.85 10.93
C ARG A 22 -0.27 13.67 11.73
N TRP A 23 -0.43 15.00 11.76
CA TRP A 23 0.43 15.86 12.56
C TRP A 23 0.34 15.51 14.06
N ILE A 24 -0.86 15.22 14.60
CA ILE A 24 -1.05 14.77 15.99
C ILE A 24 -0.40 13.40 16.19
N GLU A 25 -0.61 12.46 15.27
CA GLU A 25 0.02 11.12 15.31
C GLU A 25 1.55 11.21 15.33
N ASP A 26 2.14 12.12 14.55
CA ASP A 26 3.58 12.36 14.55
C ASP A 26 4.08 12.95 15.88
N GLN A 27 3.30 13.84 16.53
CA GLN A 27 3.65 14.31 17.88
C GLN A 27 3.58 13.16 18.89
N MET A 28 2.49 12.36 18.88
CA MET A 28 2.35 11.21 19.77
C MET A 28 3.50 10.21 19.58
N ALA A 29 3.89 9.94 18.35
CA ALA A 29 4.99 9.02 18.05
C ALA A 29 6.35 9.51 18.56
N LYS A 30 6.59 10.83 18.53
CA LYS A 30 7.80 11.46 19.08
C LYS A 30 7.81 11.39 20.60
N ASP A 31 6.71 11.78 21.25
CA ASP A 31 6.59 11.81 22.71
C ASP A 31 6.72 10.40 23.33
N MET A 32 6.33 9.37 22.57
CA MET A 32 6.37 7.97 22.98
C MET A 32 7.60 7.19 22.49
N ASP A 33 8.58 7.86 21.86
CA ASP A 33 9.81 7.27 21.27
C ASP A 33 9.54 6.02 20.40
N LEU A 34 8.50 6.08 19.57
CA LEU A 34 8.11 4.93 18.73
C LEU A 34 9.08 4.65 17.59
N ALA A 35 10.02 5.56 17.31
CA ALA A 35 11.05 5.37 16.29
C ALA A 35 11.93 4.15 16.56
N ASN A 36 12.11 3.79 17.84
CA ASN A 36 12.87 2.63 18.29
C ASN A 36 11.99 1.48 18.79
N ALA A 37 10.67 1.55 18.58
CA ALA A 37 9.76 0.54 19.09
C ALA A 37 10.02 -0.83 18.46
N LYS A 38 10.20 -1.84 19.31
CA LYS A 38 10.26 -3.24 18.89
C LYS A 38 8.91 -3.68 18.32
N GLU A 39 8.92 -4.71 17.48
CA GLU A 39 7.69 -5.36 17.01
C GLU A 39 6.83 -5.78 18.21
N GLY A 40 5.53 -5.43 18.19
CA GLY A 40 4.62 -5.73 19.29
C GLY A 40 3.57 -4.65 19.52
N SER A 41 2.92 -4.70 20.67
CA SER A 41 1.92 -3.71 21.06
C SER A 41 2.13 -3.20 22.48
N SER A 42 1.97 -1.90 22.69
CA SER A 42 1.94 -1.27 24.00
C SER A 42 0.62 -0.54 24.23
N THR A 43 0.28 -0.24 25.47
CA THR A 43 -0.90 0.56 25.82
C THR A 43 -0.52 1.58 26.86
N HIS A 44 -0.79 2.85 26.57
CA HIS A 44 -0.49 3.99 27.42
C HIS A 44 -1.79 4.63 27.88
N LYS A 45 -1.89 4.99 29.17
CA LYS A 45 -3.04 5.73 29.70
C LYS A 45 -2.62 7.18 29.89
N VAL A 46 -3.24 8.10 29.15
CA VAL A 46 -2.92 9.53 29.16
C VAL A 46 -4.23 10.31 29.12
N ASP A 47 -4.40 11.28 30.01
CA ASP A 47 -5.55 12.21 30.05
C ASP A 47 -6.94 11.53 29.99
N GLY A 48 -7.08 10.38 30.65
CA GLY A 48 -8.33 9.62 30.68
C GLY A 48 -8.58 8.73 29.45
N PHE A 49 -7.67 8.74 28.47
CA PHE A 49 -7.72 7.87 27.29
C PHE A 49 -6.75 6.69 27.42
N ALA A 50 -7.14 5.56 26.84
CA ALA A 50 -6.25 4.41 26.64
C ALA A 50 -5.77 4.37 25.18
N ILE A 51 -4.50 4.66 24.96
CA ILE A 51 -3.86 4.69 23.65
C ILE A 51 -3.15 3.35 23.43
N LYS A 52 -3.69 2.53 22.54
CA LYS A 52 -3.06 1.27 22.13
C LYS A 52 -2.22 1.50 20.86
N ILE A 53 -0.96 1.15 20.94
CA ILE A 53 0.01 1.27 19.85
C ILE A 53 0.40 -0.13 19.41
N THR A 54 0.45 -0.37 18.10
CA THR A 54 0.92 -1.65 17.55
C THR A 54 1.94 -1.38 16.46
N THR A 55 3.18 -1.75 16.73
CA THR A 55 4.30 -1.64 15.79
C THR A 55 4.45 -2.95 15.04
N ARG A 56 4.32 -2.90 13.72
CA ARG A 56 4.51 -4.04 12.82
C ARG A 56 5.73 -3.79 11.94
N LEU A 57 6.56 -4.80 11.74
CA LEU A 57 7.69 -4.69 10.84
C LEU A 57 7.27 -5.06 9.41
N ASN A 58 7.37 -4.10 8.50
CA ASN A 58 7.23 -4.37 7.07
C ASN A 58 8.56 -4.93 6.54
N ARG A 59 8.52 -6.13 5.97
CA ARG A 59 9.69 -6.78 5.35
C ARG A 59 9.56 -6.66 3.84
N LYS A 60 10.48 -5.96 3.19
CA LYS A 60 10.64 -5.96 1.73
C LYS A 60 11.64 -7.04 1.37
N ILE A 61 11.35 -7.78 0.31
CA ILE A 61 12.18 -8.89 -0.16
C ILE A 61 12.71 -8.48 -1.54
N ASP A 62 14.02 -8.51 -1.69
CA ASP A 62 14.67 -8.48 -3.00
C ASP A 62 14.71 -9.90 -3.54
N GLY A 63 13.89 -10.19 -4.54
CA GLY A 63 13.69 -11.55 -5.05
C GLY A 63 14.91 -12.10 -5.79
N ASP A 64 15.67 -11.24 -6.48
CA ASP A 64 16.85 -11.65 -7.22
C ASP A 64 17.99 -11.95 -6.23
N ARG A 65 18.22 -11.03 -5.29
CA ARG A 65 19.24 -11.23 -4.25
C ARG A 65 18.93 -12.44 -3.35
N LEU A 66 17.65 -12.68 -3.06
CA LEU A 66 17.21 -13.85 -2.29
C LEU A 66 17.57 -15.16 -3.01
N GLN A 67 17.34 -15.23 -4.33
CA GLN A 67 17.65 -16.42 -5.13
C GLN A 67 19.15 -16.68 -5.22
N GLU A 68 19.95 -15.63 -5.44
CA GLU A 68 21.42 -15.72 -5.43
C GLU A 68 21.94 -16.27 -4.10
N LEU A 69 21.50 -15.69 -2.98
CA LEU A 69 21.90 -16.12 -1.63
C LEU A 69 21.49 -17.57 -1.36
N ALA A 70 20.30 -17.97 -1.82
CA ALA A 70 19.85 -19.35 -1.66
C ALA A 70 20.74 -20.32 -2.47
N ALA A 71 21.12 -19.98 -3.70
CA ALA A 71 22.02 -20.79 -4.50
C ALA A 71 23.43 -20.88 -3.89
N GLU A 72 23.99 -19.74 -3.46
CA GLU A 72 25.31 -19.65 -2.80
C GLU A 72 25.40 -20.53 -1.53
N ASN A 73 24.30 -20.65 -0.79
CA ASN A 73 24.25 -21.39 0.48
C ASN A 73 23.62 -22.79 0.35
N GLY A 74 23.27 -23.24 -0.86
CA GLY A 74 22.61 -24.53 -1.08
C GLY A 74 21.20 -24.64 -0.47
N LEU A 75 20.50 -23.51 -0.32
CA LEU A 75 19.17 -23.40 0.31
C LEU A 75 18.02 -23.26 -0.71
N SER A 76 18.28 -23.40 -2.01
CA SER A 76 17.27 -23.21 -3.07
C SER A 76 15.98 -24.00 -2.84
N ASP A 77 16.09 -25.24 -2.33
CA ASP A 77 14.93 -26.10 -2.06
C ASP A 77 14.03 -25.56 -0.93
N HIS A 78 14.58 -24.76 -0.01
CA HIS A 78 13.84 -24.17 1.10
C HIS A 78 13.04 -22.92 0.70
N LEU A 79 13.31 -22.32 -0.47
CA LEU A 79 12.65 -21.08 -0.89
C LEU A 79 11.13 -21.24 -0.97
N SER A 80 10.65 -22.38 -1.47
CA SER A 80 9.21 -22.66 -1.61
C SER A 80 8.48 -22.82 -0.26
N ALA A 81 9.19 -23.26 0.77
CA ALA A 81 8.65 -23.43 2.13
C ALA A 81 8.63 -22.11 2.91
N LEU A 82 9.63 -21.25 2.69
CA LEU A 82 9.82 -20.02 3.45
C LEU A 82 9.20 -18.78 2.78
N PHE A 83 9.04 -18.80 1.45
CA PHE A 83 8.56 -17.67 0.67
C PHE A 83 7.33 -18.05 -0.16
N ARG A 84 6.39 -17.11 -0.28
CA ARG A 84 5.19 -17.28 -1.11
C ARG A 84 5.39 -16.55 -2.42
N TRP A 85 5.33 -17.29 -3.51
CA TRP A 85 5.38 -16.74 -4.86
C TRP A 85 3.98 -16.35 -5.31
N LYS A 86 3.82 -15.11 -5.75
CA LYS A 86 2.56 -14.60 -6.29
C LYS A 86 2.82 -14.11 -7.73
N PRO A 87 2.12 -14.65 -8.74
CA PRO A 87 2.18 -14.09 -10.07
C PRO A 87 1.50 -12.72 -10.11
N GLU A 88 2.14 -11.75 -10.78
CA GLU A 88 1.55 -10.44 -11.07
C GLU A 88 1.69 -10.13 -12.56
N ILE A 89 0.64 -9.56 -13.15
CA ILE A 89 0.61 -9.29 -14.59
C ILE A 89 1.41 -8.02 -14.87
N ASN A 90 2.46 -8.12 -15.68
CA ASN A 90 3.03 -6.94 -16.33
C ASN A 90 2.08 -6.47 -17.44
N MET A 91 1.26 -5.47 -17.13
CA MET A 91 0.21 -5.00 -18.04
C MET A 91 0.76 -4.41 -19.35
N SER A 92 1.96 -3.83 -19.33
CA SER A 92 2.59 -3.28 -20.55
C SER A 92 3.00 -4.40 -21.50
N ALA A 93 3.73 -5.40 -21.00
CA ALA A 93 4.12 -6.57 -21.79
C ALA A 93 2.90 -7.38 -22.25
N TRP A 94 1.91 -7.55 -21.38
CA TRP A 94 0.66 -8.26 -21.69
C TRP A 94 -0.09 -7.63 -22.86
N LYS A 95 -0.23 -6.30 -22.88
CA LYS A 95 -0.92 -5.58 -23.97
C LYS A 95 -0.18 -5.66 -25.31
N ASN A 96 1.14 -5.78 -25.28
CA ASN A 96 1.99 -5.87 -26.47
C ASN A 96 2.18 -7.31 -26.96
N ALA A 97 1.81 -8.32 -26.16
CA ALA A 97 1.93 -9.72 -26.52
C ALA A 97 0.82 -10.13 -27.51
N ALA A 98 1.14 -11.09 -28.38
CA ALA A 98 0.17 -11.63 -29.32
C ALA A 98 -0.99 -12.33 -28.62
N ASP A 99 -2.19 -12.23 -29.19
CA ASP A 99 -3.42 -12.76 -28.61
C ASP A 99 -3.41 -14.29 -28.44
N ASN A 100 -2.69 -15.02 -29.30
CA ASN A 100 -2.49 -16.47 -29.13
C ASN A 100 -1.67 -16.83 -27.87
N ILE A 101 -0.94 -15.88 -27.29
CA ILE A 101 -0.20 -16.04 -26.03
C ILE A 101 -1.09 -15.66 -24.83
N THR A 102 -1.78 -14.53 -24.89
CA THR A 102 -2.55 -14.00 -23.75
C THR A 102 -3.89 -14.68 -23.55
N ARG A 103 -4.57 -15.12 -24.63
CA ARG A 103 -5.87 -15.79 -24.57
C ARG A 103 -5.88 -17.04 -23.68
N PRO A 104 -5.00 -18.04 -23.83
CA PRO A 104 -5.02 -19.21 -22.92
C PRO A 104 -4.74 -18.83 -21.46
N LEU A 105 -3.89 -17.83 -21.23
CA LEU A 105 -3.55 -17.36 -19.88
C LEU A 105 -4.68 -16.57 -19.21
N SER A 106 -5.56 -15.93 -19.99
CA SER A 106 -6.72 -15.18 -19.46
C SER A 106 -7.71 -16.05 -18.69
N ALA A 107 -7.74 -17.37 -18.93
CA ALA A 107 -8.58 -18.29 -18.18
C ALA A 107 -8.25 -18.34 -16.67
N ALA A 108 -7.04 -17.94 -16.29
CA ALA A 108 -6.60 -17.84 -14.89
C ALA A 108 -6.80 -16.44 -14.27
N ILE A 109 -7.39 -15.49 -15.01
CA ILE A 109 -7.49 -14.08 -14.62
C ILE A 109 -8.96 -13.67 -14.50
N THR A 110 -9.38 -13.31 -13.29
CA THR A 110 -10.67 -12.66 -13.05
C THR A 110 -10.50 -11.15 -13.17
N THR A 111 -11.32 -10.50 -13.99
CA THR A 111 -11.32 -9.04 -14.15
C THR A 111 -12.68 -8.48 -13.75
N GLU A 112 -12.69 -7.57 -12.78
CA GLU A 112 -13.88 -6.87 -12.31
C GLU A 112 -13.68 -5.35 -12.46
N PRO A 113 -14.73 -4.58 -12.78
CA PRO A 113 -14.61 -3.14 -12.83
C PRO A 113 -14.27 -2.58 -11.45
N GLY A 114 -13.13 -1.90 -11.35
CA GLY A 114 -12.74 -1.16 -10.16
C GLY A 114 -13.65 0.05 -9.92
N ARG A 115 -13.68 0.56 -8.68
CA ARG A 115 -14.36 1.81 -8.36
C ARG A 115 -13.79 2.96 -9.23
N PRO A 116 -14.62 3.77 -9.89
CA PRO A 116 -14.15 4.92 -10.65
C PRO A 116 -13.35 5.89 -9.79
N SER A 117 -12.26 6.41 -10.33
CA SER A 117 -11.51 7.53 -9.76
C SER A 117 -11.95 8.83 -10.43
N PHE A 118 -12.09 9.90 -9.65
CA PHE A 118 -12.47 11.22 -10.14
C PHE A 118 -11.30 12.19 -9.98
N ALA A 119 -11.02 12.95 -11.05
CA ALA A 119 -10.15 14.11 -11.04
C ALA A 119 -10.94 15.29 -11.61
N ILE A 120 -11.27 16.27 -10.78
CA ILE A 120 -12.05 17.45 -11.16
C ILE A 120 -11.11 18.66 -11.15
N THR A 121 -11.00 19.36 -12.28
CA THR A 121 -10.20 20.58 -12.44
C THR A 121 -11.14 21.71 -12.87
N PRO A 122 -11.08 22.90 -12.24
CA PRO A 122 -11.80 24.08 -12.75
C PRO A 122 -11.34 24.42 -14.17
N ILE A 123 -12.29 24.76 -15.05
CA ILE A 123 -11.97 25.34 -16.36
C ILE A 123 -12.05 26.85 -16.17
N GLU A 124 -10.95 27.55 -16.40
CA GLU A 124 -10.96 29.02 -16.50
C GLU A 124 -11.57 29.38 -17.86
N GLU A 125 -12.66 30.13 -17.87
CA GLU A 125 -13.17 30.78 -19.08
C GLU A 125 -12.38 32.09 -19.26
N GLU A 126 -11.75 32.27 -20.43
CA GLU A 126 -11.07 33.51 -20.85
C GLU A 126 -12.02 34.72 -20.97
#